data_AF-A0A2D5H9M7-F1
#
_entry.id   AF-A0A2D5H9M7-F1
#
_cell.length_a   1.000
_cell.length_b   1.000
_cell.length_c   1.000
_cell.angle_alpha   90.00
_cell.angle_beta   90.00
_cell.angle_gamma   90.00
#
_symmetry.space_group_name_H-M   'P 1'
#
loop_
_entity.id
_entity.type
_entity.pdbx_description
1 polymer ?
#
loop_
_entity_poly.entity_id
_entity_poly.type
_entity_poly.pdbx_seq_one_letter_code
_entity_poly.pdbx_strand_id
1 'polypeptide(L)'
;MSDLSDRFEDRFAEIVAHLDLIEGIEKLVQSGVPRLGEDGPPVTAPQQRILNSSVYLQLYNLVEATVTNCLDAVSRAAMRRAEWAPGDLTTELRREWVKYMARTNLPTGPDKRLEHAIGLCDHLVAALPVAEFDIDKGGGGNWDDKAIKKVAARLGFDLRVSRNVERGVKRKLRNDLGALALIVDLRNGLAHGRLSFVDCGQDDSAAELRKLADRVAAYLREVVAAFDSFIMEHRYIVPARRPAPATVAG
;
A
#
# COMPACT_ATOMS: atom_id res chain seq x y z
N MET A 1 -0.07 -19.09 2.22
CA MET A 1 0.10 -17.67 1.88
C MET A 1 -1.15 -16.96 2.42
N SER A 2 -1.06 -15.74 2.94
CA SER A 2 -2.22 -15.00 3.47
C SER A 2 -3.04 -14.37 2.33
N ASP A 3 -4.32 -14.06 2.53
CA ASP A 3 -5.14 -13.30 1.57
C ASP A 3 -4.51 -11.95 1.19
N LEU A 4 -3.77 -11.31 2.11
CA LEU A 4 -3.02 -10.09 1.83
C LEU A 4 -1.86 -10.34 0.84
N SER A 5 -1.12 -11.42 1.05
CA SER A 5 0.01 -11.78 0.19
C SER A 5 -0.47 -12.21 -1.19
N ASP A 6 -1.56 -12.99 -1.28
CA ASP A 6 -2.10 -13.44 -2.58
C ASP A 6 -2.55 -12.23 -3.42
N ARG A 7 -3.33 -11.32 -2.84
CA ARG A 7 -3.76 -10.08 -3.53
C ARG A 7 -2.59 -9.18 -3.95
N PHE A 8 -1.51 -9.16 -3.17
CA PHE A 8 -0.31 -8.43 -3.52
C PHE A 8 0.40 -9.07 -4.73
N GLU A 9 0.62 -10.39 -4.70
CA GLU A 9 1.30 -11.10 -5.79
C GLU A 9 0.50 -11.06 -7.09
N ASP A 10 -0.83 -11.20 -7.03
CA ASP A 10 -1.70 -11.09 -8.21
C ASP A 10 -1.53 -9.72 -8.90
N ARG A 11 -1.55 -8.64 -8.13
CA ARG A 11 -1.35 -7.28 -8.66
C ARG A 11 0.08 -7.03 -9.12
N PHE A 12 1.07 -7.62 -8.46
CA PHE A 12 2.45 -7.53 -8.91
C PHE A 12 2.67 -8.29 -10.22
N ALA A 13 2.01 -9.44 -10.42
CA ALA A 13 2.07 -10.21 -11.65
C ALA A 13 1.58 -9.43 -12.87
N GLU A 14 0.57 -8.55 -12.72
CA GLU A 14 0.13 -7.64 -13.78
C GLU A 14 1.27 -6.70 -14.23
N ILE A 15 2.07 -6.19 -13.29
CA ILE A 15 3.21 -5.32 -13.57
C ILE A 15 4.33 -6.10 -14.24
N VAL A 16 4.60 -7.33 -13.77
CA VAL A 16 5.59 -8.21 -14.39
C VAL A 16 5.22 -8.51 -15.84
N ALA A 17 3.96 -8.85 -16.12
CA ALA A 17 3.49 -9.09 -17.49
C ALA A 17 3.65 -7.86 -18.39
N HIS A 18 3.38 -6.66 -17.87
CA HIS A 18 3.59 -5.42 -18.61
C HIS A 18 5.08 -5.12 -18.85
N LEU A 19 5.95 -5.36 -17.86
CA LEU A 19 7.39 -5.24 -18.02
C LEU A 19 7.97 -6.26 -19.02
N ASP A 20 7.43 -7.47 -19.07
CA ASP A 20 7.81 -8.49 -20.05
C ASP A 20 7.50 -8.03 -21.48
N LEU A 21 6.36 -7.36 -21.68
CA LEU A 21 6.02 -6.72 -22.95
C LEU A 21 7.03 -5.63 -23.32
N ILE A 22 7.35 -4.72 -22.39
CA ILE A 22 8.31 -3.63 -22.61
C ILE A 22 9.69 -4.20 -22.99
N GLU A 23 10.16 -5.20 -22.24
CA GLU A 23 11.45 -5.85 -22.48
C GLU A 23 11.49 -6.55 -23.85
N GLY A 24 10.39 -7.18 -24.26
CA GLY A 24 10.25 -7.77 -25.59
C GLY A 24 10.38 -6.73 -26.70
N ILE A 25 9.72 -5.58 -26.55
CA ILE A 25 9.81 -4.47 -27.52
C ILE A 25 11.24 -3.92 -27.59
N GLU A 26 11.90 -3.71 -26.45
CA GLU A 26 13.27 -3.19 -26.40
C GLU A 26 14.27 -4.14 -27.07
N LYS A 27 14.09 -5.47 -26.93
CA LYS A 27 14.90 -6.47 -27.65
C LYS A 27 14.69 -6.41 -29.16
N LEU A 28 13.45 -6.20 -29.62
CA LEU A 28 13.17 -6.06 -31.06
C LEU A 28 13.87 -4.84 -31.66
N VAL A 29 13.95 -3.73 -30.92
CA VAL A 29 14.70 -2.52 -31.34
C VAL A 29 16.17 -2.83 -31.61
N GLN A 30 16.78 -3.73 -30.83
CA GLN A 30 18.18 -4.13 -31.03
C GLN A 30 18.40 -4.93 -32.32
N SER A 31 17.34 -5.57 -32.84
CA SER A 31 17.38 -6.40 -34.05
C SER A 31 16.88 -5.69 -35.32
N GLY A 32 16.35 -4.46 -35.20
CA GLY A 32 15.77 -3.70 -36.30
C GLY A 32 14.63 -2.79 -35.83
N VAL A 33 13.82 -2.28 -36.76
CA VAL A 33 12.65 -1.49 -36.39
C VAL A 33 11.59 -2.43 -35.80
N PRO A 34 11.18 -2.29 -34.53
CA PRO A 34 10.17 -3.15 -33.92
C PRO A 34 8.83 -2.97 -34.64
N ARG A 35 8.16 -4.06 -35.01
CA ARG A 35 6.88 -4.06 -35.74
C ARG A 35 5.87 -5.00 -35.10
N LEU A 36 4.58 -4.67 -35.24
CA LEU A 36 3.47 -5.53 -34.83
C LEU A 36 3.16 -6.57 -35.93
N GLY A 37 4.01 -7.59 -36.06
CA GLY A 37 3.97 -8.57 -37.16
C GLY A 37 4.90 -8.19 -38.32
N GLU A 38 5.07 -9.08 -39.31
CA GLU A 38 6.02 -8.89 -40.43
C GLU A 38 5.76 -7.58 -41.21
N ASP A 39 4.50 -7.29 -41.54
CA ASP A 39 4.09 -6.09 -42.27
C ASP A 39 3.33 -5.06 -41.41
N GLY A 40 3.38 -5.22 -40.08
CA GLY A 40 2.67 -4.35 -39.16
C GLY A 40 3.25 -2.94 -39.03
N PRO A 41 2.51 -2.01 -38.39
CA PRO A 41 3.03 -0.68 -38.09
C PRO A 41 4.25 -0.78 -37.15
N PRO A 42 5.25 0.11 -37.31
CA PRO A 42 6.38 0.16 -36.42
C PRO A 42 5.98 0.67 -35.03
N VAL A 43 6.61 0.13 -33.99
CA VAL A 43 6.50 0.64 -32.62
C VAL A 43 7.43 1.84 -32.48
N THR A 44 6.85 3.03 -32.44
CA THR A 44 7.57 4.30 -32.41
C THR A 44 8.22 4.56 -31.03
N ALA A 45 9.27 5.39 -30.99
CA ALA A 45 9.90 5.77 -29.73
C ALA A 45 8.91 6.45 -28.73
N PRO A 46 8.00 7.35 -29.15
CA PRO A 46 6.97 7.87 -28.25
C PRO A 46 6.06 6.79 -27.65
N GLN A 47 5.66 5.77 -28.43
CA GLN A 47 4.86 4.67 -27.91
C GLN A 47 5.61 3.86 -26.85
N GLN A 48 6.90 3.60 -27.05
CA GLN A 48 7.74 2.92 -26.05
C GLN A 48 7.83 3.73 -24.75
N ARG A 49 8.05 5.03 -24.83
CA ARG A 49 8.10 5.93 -23.66
C ARG A 49 6.76 5.99 -22.91
N ILE A 50 5.64 5.94 -23.64
CA ILE A 50 4.31 5.86 -23.04
C ILE A 50 4.12 4.56 -22.27
N LEU A 51 4.56 3.42 -22.82
CA LEU A 51 4.53 2.14 -22.12
C LEU A 51 5.39 2.20 -20.84
N ASN A 52 6.64 2.65 -20.96
CA ASN A 52 7.58 2.79 -19.84
C ASN A 52 7.00 3.63 -18.69
N SER A 53 6.48 4.81 -19.01
CA SER A 53 5.93 5.73 -18.00
C SER A 53 4.69 5.18 -17.29
N SER A 54 3.89 4.35 -17.95
CA SER A 54 2.71 3.74 -17.32
C SER A 54 3.07 2.73 -16.21
N VAL A 55 4.30 2.20 -16.20
CA VAL A 55 4.81 1.38 -15.09
C VAL A 55 4.82 2.15 -13.76
N TYR A 56 5.14 3.46 -13.76
CA TYR A 56 5.11 4.25 -12.53
C TYR A 56 3.70 4.36 -11.93
N LEU A 57 2.68 4.46 -12.77
CA LEU A 57 1.28 4.48 -12.33
C LEU A 57 0.88 3.13 -11.72
N GLN A 58 1.25 2.04 -12.38
CA GLN A 58 0.99 0.69 -11.88
C GLN A 58 1.71 0.43 -10.55
N LEU A 59 2.98 0.81 -10.45
CA LEU A 59 3.76 0.67 -9.20
C LEU A 59 3.17 1.51 -8.07
N TYR A 60 2.75 2.75 -8.35
CA TYR A 60 2.07 3.57 -7.34
C TYR A 60 0.75 2.91 -6.90
N ASN A 61 -0.04 2.41 -7.86
CA ASN A 61 -1.30 1.73 -7.55
C ASN A 61 -1.09 0.44 -6.75
N LEU A 62 -0.01 -0.30 -7.01
CA LEU A 62 0.39 -1.45 -6.19
C LEU A 62 0.67 -1.02 -4.74
N VAL A 63 1.47 0.03 -4.53
CA VAL A 63 1.76 0.56 -3.18
C VAL A 63 0.47 0.95 -2.47
N GLU A 64 -0.38 1.75 -3.11
CA GLU A 64 -1.60 2.27 -2.49
C GLU A 64 -2.61 1.15 -2.18
N ALA A 65 -2.79 0.19 -3.09
CA ALA A 65 -3.66 -0.96 -2.84
C ALA A 65 -3.12 -1.87 -1.75
N THR A 66 -1.80 -2.08 -1.70
CA THR A 66 -1.17 -2.89 -0.64
C THR A 66 -1.43 -2.28 0.73
N VAL A 67 -1.19 -0.98 0.88
CA VAL A 67 -1.43 -0.28 2.15
C VAL A 67 -2.91 -0.28 2.51
N THR A 68 -3.80 -0.03 1.53
CA THR A 68 -5.25 -0.09 1.73
C THR A 68 -5.67 -1.46 2.25
N ASN A 69 -5.27 -2.53 1.57
CA ASN A 69 -5.61 -3.90 1.95
C ASN A 69 -5.09 -4.24 3.35
N CYS A 70 -3.86 -3.81 3.69
CA CYS A 70 -3.29 -4.00 5.03
C CYS A 70 -4.14 -3.32 6.12
N LEU A 71 -4.58 -2.08 5.88
CA LEU A 71 -5.44 -1.35 6.81
C LEU A 71 -6.80 -2.02 6.96
N ASP A 72 -7.44 -2.36 5.85
CA ASP A 72 -8.74 -3.03 5.89
C ASP A 72 -8.65 -4.39 6.58
N ALA A 73 -7.55 -5.12 6.41
CA ALA A 73 -7.33 -6.39 7.08
C ALA A 73 -7.19 -6.22 8.59
N VAL A 74 -6.58 -5.14 9.08
CA VAL A 74 -6.54 -4.82 10.51
C VAL A 74 -7.93 -4.47 11.03
N SER A 75 -8.69 -3.61 10.33
CA SER A 75 -10.08 -3.32 10.68
C SER A 75 -10.90 -4.61 10.75
N ARG A 76 -10.89 -5.42 9.67
CA ARG A 76 -11.62 -6.68 9.60
C ARG A 76 -11.19 -7.62 10.71
N ALA A 77 -9.89 -7.73 10.97
CA ALA A 77 -9.36 -8.54 12.04
C ALA A 77 -9.90 -8.11 13.39
N ALA A 78 -10.07 -6.81 13.67
CA ALA A 78 -10.60 -6.28 14.93
C ALA A 78 -12.13 -6.30 15.06
N MET A 79 -12.85 -6.56 13.96
CA MET A 79 -14.32 -6.68 13.94
C MET A 79 -14.78 -8.15 13.92
N ARG A 80 -13.91 -9.07 13.49
CA ARG A 80 -14.26 -10.47 13.20
C ARG A 80 -14.82 -11.25 14.38
N ARG A 81 -14.50 -10.83 15.61
CA ARG A 81 -14.98 -11.49 16.81
C ARG A 81 -15.95 -10.59 17.56
N ALA A 82 -17.21 -11.03 17.63
CA ALA A 82 -18.27 -10.38 18.40
C ALA A 82 -18.00 -10.31 19.91
N GLU A 83 -16.87 -10.84 20.38
CA GLU A 83 -16.44 -10.84 21.79
C GLU A 83 -15.52 -9.67 22.16
N TRP A 84 -14.91 -8.95 21.21
CA TRP A 84 -14.03 -7.85 21.58
C TRP A 84 -14.84 -6.59 21.88
N ALA A 85 -14.64 -6.07 23.08
CA ALA A 85 -15.12 -4.75 23.45
C ALA A 85 -14.10 -3.68 23.02
N PRO A 86 -14.51 -2.41 22.85
CA PRO A 86 -13.57 -1.31 22.61
C PRO A 86 -12.42 -1.22 23.62
N GLY A 87 -12.65 -1.66 24.86
CA GLY A 87 -11.63 -1.72 25.91
C GLY A 87 -10.55 -2.81 25.72
N ASP A 88 -10.83 -3.83 24.90
CA ASP A 88 -9.87 -4.90 24.57
C ASP A 88 -8.88 -4.47 23.48
N LEU A 89 -9.18 -3.41 22.73
CA LEU A 89 -8.27 -2.86 21.72
C LEU A 89 -7.07 -2.18 22.39
N THR A 90 -5.90 -2.27 21.75
CA THR A 90 -4.75 -1.42 22.07
C THR A 90 -5.13 0.06 22.01
N THR A 91 -4.41 0.91 22.75
CA THR A 91 -4.67 2.36 22.77
C THR A 91 -4.60 2.99 21.38
N GLU A 92 -3.68 2.50 20.56
CA GLU A 92 -3.43 2.93 19.21
C GLU A 92 -4.60 2.58 18.27
N LEU A 93 -5.02 1.30 18.24
CA LEU A 93 -6.15 0.93 17.40
C LEU A 93 -7.48 1.50 17.91
N ARG A 94 -7.69 1.54 19.23
CA ARG A 94 -8.86 2.19 19.85
C ARG A 94 -8.96 3.66 19.46
N ARG A 95 -7.83 4.37 19.31
CA ARG A 95 -7.84 5.75 18.83
C ARG A 95 -8.38 5.84 17.40
N GLU A 96 -8.03 4.91 16.52
CA GLU A 96 -8.58 4.87 15.16
C GLU A 96 -10.09 4.54 15.17
N TRP A 97 -10.51 3.58 16.01
CA TRP A 97 -11.93 3.28 16.20
C TRP A 97 -12.72 4.50 16.72
N VAL A 98 -12.21 5.18 17.75
CA VAL A 98 -12.83 6.41 18.29
C VAL A 98 -12.89 7.51 17.23
N LYS A 99 -11.81 7.72 16.46
CA LYS A 99 -11.80 8.71 15.38
C LYS A 99 -12.92 8.47 14.36
N TYR A 100 -13.15 7.20 14.02
CA TYR A 100 -14.21 6.78 13.11
C TYR A 100 -15.59 7.04 13.74
N MET A 101 -15.84 6.51 14.95
CA MET A 101 -17.14 6.63 15.63
C MET A 101 -17.52 8.08 15.91
N ALA A 102 -16.58 8.88 16.44
CA ALA A 102 -16.80 10.29 16.75
C ALA A 102 -16.61 11.22 15.54
N ARG A 103 -16.29 10.67 14.35
CA ARG A 103 -16.04 11.40 13.09
C ARG A 103 -15.12 12.61 13.24
N THR A 104 -14.10 12.49 14.09
CA THR A 104 -13.19 13.61 14.45
C THR A 104 -12.32 14.09 13.28
N ASN A 105 -12.23 13.31 12.21
CA ASN A 105 -11.49 13.60 11.00
C ASN A 105 -12.31 14.35 9.94
N LEU A 106 -13.62 14.54 10.16
CA LEU A 106 -14.50 15.23 9.21
C LEU A 106 -14.88 16.62 9.72
N PRO A 107 -14.88 17.65 8.85
CA PRO A 107 -15.38 18.98 9.20
C PRO A 107 -16.90 18.90 9.42
N THR A 108 -17.31 18.80 10.67
CA THR A 108 -18.71 18.71 11.09
C THR A 108 -19.05 19.87 12.02
N GLY A 109 -20.31 20.34 11.99
CA GLY A 109 -20.78 21.40 12.88
C GLY A 109 -20.87 20.95 14.35
N PRO A 110 -20.96 21.88 15.33
CA PRO A 110 -20.99 21.55 16.75
C PRO A 110 -22.05 20.52 17.15
N ASP A 111 -23.29 20.65 16.66
CA ASP A 111 -24.39 19.74 17.01
C ASP A 111 -24.14 18.31 16.53
N LYS A 112 -23.68 18.14 15.28
CA LYS A 112 -23.31 16.82 14.74
C LYS A 112 -22.16 16.17 15.52
N ARG A 113 -21.17 16.96 15.97
CA ARG A 113 -20.10 16.43 16.82
C ARG A 113 -20.63 15.95 18.16
N LEU A 114 -21.57 16.68 18.76
CA LEU A 114 -22.23 16.25 19.99
C LEU A 114 -23.04 14.96 19.76
N GLU A 115 -23.81 14.86 18.67
CA GLU A 115 -24.54 13.64 18.30
C GLU A 115 -23.61 12.42 18.17
N HIS A 116 -22.47 12.57 17.48
CA HIS A 116 -21.48 11.50 17.35
C HIS A 116 -20.83 11.13 18.69
N ALA A 117 -20.58 12.12 19.56
CA ALA A 117 -20.05 11.87 20.90
C ALA A 117 -21.06 11.14 21.79
N ILE A 118 -22.34 11.51 21.74
CA ILE A 118 -23.42 10.81 22.44
C ILE A 118 -23.51 9.37 21.94
N GLY A 119 -23.52 9.15 20.63
CA GLY A 119 -23.55 7.79 20.06
C GLY A 119 -22.36 6.91 20.48
N LEU A 120 -21.15 7.50 20.56
CA LEU A 120 -19.99 6.79 21.12
C LEU A 120 -20.16 6.47 22.60
N CYS A 121 -20.68 7.41 23.41
CA CYS A 121 -20.96 7.18 24.82
C CYS A 121 -22.00 6.07 25.01
N ASP A 122 -23.11 6.11 24.27
CA ASP A 122 -24.16 5.09 24.32
C ASP A 122 -23.61 3.71 23.97
N HIS A 123 -22.75 3.62 22.95
CA HIS A 123 -22.06 2.38 22.57
C HIS A 123 -21.23 1.80 23.74
N LEU A 124 -20.47 2.66 24.43
CA LEU A 124 -19.64 2.27 25.56
C LEU A 124 -20.48 1.90 26.80
N VAL A 125 -21.53 2.66 27.10
CA VAL A 125 -22.44 2.41 28.23
C VAL A 125 -23.19 1.10 28.05
N ALA A 126 -23.63 0.79 26.83
CA ALA A 126 -24.28 -0.48 26.49
C ALA A 126 -23.31 -1.66 26.36
N ALA A 127 -22.00 -1.44 26.59
CA ALA A 127 -20.94 -2.45 26.48
C ALA A 127 -20.98 -3.22 25.15
N LEU A 128 -21.30 -2.52 24.05
CA LEU A 128 -21.41 -3.13 22.73
C LEU A 128 -20.01 -3.54 22.21
N PRO A 129 -19.93 -4.62 21.41
CA PRO A 129 -18.69 -5.04 20.78
C PRO A 129 -18.16 -3.97 19.81
N VAL A 130 -16.92 -4.12 19.37
CA VAL A 130 -16.33 -3.22 18.35
C VAL A 130 -17.21 -3.20 17.09
N ALA A 131 -17.84 -2.05 16.83
CA ALA A 131 -18.66 -1.82 15.64
C ALA A 131 -17.80 -1.79 14.37
N GLU A 132 -18.47 -1.87 13.21
CA GLU A 132 -17.82 -1.72 11.92
C GLU A 132 -17.10 -0.37 11.80
N PHE A 133 -15.82 -0.40 11.42
CA PHE A 133 -15.02 0.82 11.24
C PHE A 133 -13.90 0.63 10.20
N ASP A 134 -13.66 1.70 9.46
CA ASP A 134 -12.54 1.79 8.54
C ASP A 134 -11.44 2.64 9.15
N ILE A 135 -10.20 2.14 9.08
CA ILE A 135 -9.05 2.94 9.45
C ILE A 135 -8.78 3.92 8.31
N ASP A 136 -8.85 5.21 8.63
CA ASP A 136 -8.50 6.26 7.67
C ASP A 136 -7.06 6.07 7.20
N LYS A 137 -6.90 5.85 5.89
CA LYS A 137 -5.62 5.73 5.19
C LYS A 137 -4.66 6.84 5.61
N GLY A 138 -5.17 8.07 5.76
CA GLY A 138 -4.33 9.25 5.97
C GLY A 138 -3.36 9.47 4.81
N GLY A 139 -2.37 10.36 5.00
CA GLY A 139 -1.26 10.51 4.05
C GLY A 139 -1.57 11.24 2.74
N GLY A 140 -2.80 11.73 2.54
CA GLY A 140 -3.16 12.58 1.40
C GLY A 140 -2.97 11.94 0.02
N GLY A 141 -2.91 10.61 -0.04
CA GLY A 141 -2.69 9.87 -1.30
C GLY A 141 -1.25 9.97 -1.83
N ASN A 142 -0.25 10.11 -0.95
CA ASN A 142 1.17 10.06 -1.29
C ASN A 142 1.89 9.01 -0.42
N TRP A 143 1.94 7.77 -0.89
CA TRP A 143 2.54 6.66 -0.16
C TRP A 143 4.02 6.46 -0.46
N ASP A 144 4.89 6.92 0.45
CA ASP A 144 6.31 6.59 0.50
C ASP A 144 6.66 5.67 1.70
N ASP A 145 7.93 5.25 1.84
CA ASP A 145 8.36 4.38 2.94
C ASP A 145 8.11 5.01 4.31
N LYS A 146 8.23 6.34 4.42
CA LYS A 146 7.99 7.09 5.65
C LYS A 146 6.52 7.09 6.03
N ALA A 147 5.63 7.33 5.06
CA ALA A 147 4.18 7.32 5.25
C ALA A 147 3.70 5.93 5.69
N ILE A 148 4.21 4.87 5.06
CA ILE A 148 3.89 3.48 5.42
C ILE A 148 4.33 3.18 6.85
N LYS A 149 5.57 3.50 7.22
CA LYS A 149 6.06 3.32 8.60
C LYS A 149 5.27 4.13 9.63
N LYS A 150 4.90 5.37 9.29
CA LYS A 150 4.08 6.23 10.16
C LYS A 150 2.71 5.62 10.42
N VAL A 151 2.09 5.00 9.41
CA VAL A 151 0.80 4.35 9.57
C VAL A 151 0.89 3.08 10.40
N ALA A 152 1.91 2.24 10.20
CA ALA A 152 2.15 1.10 11.09
C ALA A 152 2.33 1.53 12.56
N ALA A 153 3.12 2.57 12.81
CA ALA A 153 3.30 3.12 14.15
C ALA A 153 2.00 3.66 14.74
N ARG A 154 1.14 4.31 13.93
CA ARG A 154 -0.19 4.76 14.33
C ARG A 154 -1.11 3.61 14.76
N LEU A 155 -0.92 2.41 14.20
CA LEU A 155 -1.65 1.20 14.59
C LEU A 155 -1.06 0.49 15.82
N GLY A 156 0.08 0.95 16.33
CA GLY A 156 0.71 0.41 17.53
C GLY A 156 1.81 -0.62 17.26
N PHE A 157 2.42 -0.63 16.07
CA PHE A 157 3.62 -1.44 15.85
C PHE A 157 4.70 -0.75 15.03
N ASP A 158 5.95 -1.10 15.33
CA ASP A 158 7.12 -0.66 14.57
C ASP A 158 7.30 -1.56 13.34
N LEU A 159 7.14 -0.98 12.14
CA LEU A 159 7.34 -1.69 10.89
C LEU A 159 8.83 -1.83 10.59
N ARG A 160 9.32 -3.06 10.75
CA ARG A 160 10.71 -3.42 10.47
C ARG A 160 10.78 -4.21 9.19
N VAL A 161 11.67 -3.76 8.30
CA VAL A 161 12.07 -4.47 7.10
C VAL A 161 13.56 -4.81 7.19
N SER A 162 14.00 -5.81 6.45
CA SER A 162 15.38 -6.26 6.40
C SER A 162 16.28 -5.14 5.88
N ARG A 163 17.52 -5.10 6.39
CA ARG A 163 18.49 -4.05 6.04
C ARG A 163 18.75 -3.98 4.53
N ASN A 164 18.73 -5.12 3.85
CA ASN A 164 18.94 -5.18 2.41
C ASN A 164 17.79 -4.53 1.64
N VAL A 165 16.55 -4.83 2.03
CA VAL A 165 15.34 -4.25 1.43
C VAL A 165 15.25 -2.75 1.72
N GLU A 166 15.51 -2.33 2.96
CA GLU A 166 15.52 -0.90 3.33
C GLU A 166 16.56 -0.11 2.52
N ARG A 167 17.79 -0.64 2.41
CA ARG A 167 18.83 -0.02 1.58
C ARG A 167 18.42 0.01 0.11
N GLY A 168 17.73 -1.02 -0.37
CA GLY A 168 17.23 -1.11 -1.74
C GLY A 168 16.28 0.03 -2.09
N VAL A 169 15.26 0.28 -1.27
CA VAL A 169 14.29 1.36 -1.52
C VAL A 169 14.84 2.75 -1.21
N LYS A 170 15.77 2.89 -0.26
CA LYS A 170 16.41 4.18 0.06
C LYS A 170 17.54 4.57 -0.89
N ARG A 171 18.07 3.63 -1.68
CA ARG A 171 19.08 3.92 -2.69
C ARG A 171 18.54 4.98 -3.64
N LYS A 172 19.30 6.06 -3.76
CA LYS A 172 18.98 7.18 -4.65
C LYS A 172 19.02 6.71 -6.09
N LEU A 173 17.99 7.08 -6.84
CA LEU A 173 17.81 6.72 -8.24
C LEU A 173 17.91 7.98 -9.11
N ARG A 174 16.83 8.77 -9.17
CA ARG A 174 16.72 10.01 -9.94
C ARG A 174 16.28 11.13 -9.01
N ASN A 175 16.74 12.36 -9.25
CA ASN A 175 16.41 13.56 -8.47
C ASN A 175 16.71 13.43 -6.96
N ASP A 176 17.72 12.65 -6.59
CA ASP A 176 18.00 12.28 -5.20
C ASP A 176 16.79 11.66 -4.46
N LEU A 177 15.92 10.95 -5.19
CA LEU A 177 14.79 10.22 -4.61
C LEU A 177 15.10 8.72 -4.51
N GLY A 178 14.63 8.11 -3.42
CA GLY A 178 14.53 6.65 -3.31
C GLY A 178 13.37 6.11 -4.15
N ALA A 179 13.24 4.79 -4.23
CA ALA A 179 12.29 4.10 -5.11
C ALA A 179 10.84 4.59 -4.93
N LEU A 180 10.32 4.56 -3.69
CA LEU A 180 8.93 4.92 -3.41
C LEU A 180 8.68 6.43 -3.59
N ALA A 181 9.60 7.28 -3.14
CA ALA A 181 9.50 8.73 -3.32
C ALA A 181 9.53 9.14 -4.80
N LEU A 182 10.36 8.46 -5.61
CA LEU A 182 10.43 8.67 -7.05
C LEU A 182 9.10 8.31 -7.72
N ILE A 183 8.50 7.17 -7.36
CA ILE A 183 7.20 6.75 -7.90
C ILE A 183 6.10 7.76 -7.57
N VAL A 184 6.07 8.28 -6.33
CA VAL A 184 5.13 9.33 -5.93
C VAL A 184 5.31 10.60 -6.76
N ASP A 185 6.55 11.08 -6.91
CA ASP A 185 6.85 12.30 -7.69
C ASP A 185 6.42 12.16 -9.16
N LEU A 186 6.72 11.02 -9.78
CA LEU A 186 6.39 10.77 -11.19
C LEU A 186 4.88 10.57 -11.40
N ARG A 187 4.21 9.80 -10.54
CA ARG A 187 2.75 9.66 -10.57
C ARG A 187 2.06 11.01 -10.41
N ASN A 188 2.52 11.85 -9.49
CA ASN A 188 1.97 13.20 -9.29
C ASN A 188 2.24 14.11 -10.49
N GLY A 189 3.44 14.01 -11.08
CA GLY A 189 3.78 14.73 -12.30
C GLY A 189 2.85 14.39 -13.46
N LEU A 190 2.57 13.09 -13.66
CA LEU A 190 1.63 12.61 -14.68
C LEU A 190 0.19 13.04 -14.37
N ALA A 191 -0.28 12.81 -13.14
CA ALA A 191 -1.68 13.06 -12.76
C ALA A 191 -2.06 14.55 -12.77
N HIS A 192 -1.12 15.45 -12.46
CA HIS A 192 -1.35 16.90 -12.49
C HIS A 192 -0.97 17.54 -13.83
N GLY A 193 -0.57 16.75 -14.84
CA GLY A 193 -0.19 17.25 -16.17
C GLY A 193 1.12 18.04 -16.22
N ARG A 194 1.95 17.98 -15.16
CA ARG A 194 3.31 18.56 -15.16
C ARG A 194 4.26 17.80 -16.09
N LEU A 195 4.02 16.50 -16.27
CA LEU A 195 4.77 15.62 -17.15
C LEU A 195 3.80 14.98 -18.15
N SER A 196 4.19 14.91 -19.43
CA SER A 196 3.55 13.98 -20.37
C SER A 196 4.09 12.55 -20.16
N PHE A 197 3.36 11.55 -20.65
CA PHE A 197 3.83 10.16 -20.64
C PHE A 197 5.15 9.99 -21.42
N VAL A 198 5.31 10.73 -22.53
CA VAL A 198 6.53 10.68 -23.35
C VAL A 198 7.72 11.25 -22.59
N ASP A 199 7.55 12.38 -21.91
CA ASP A 199 8.63 13.01 -21.13
C ASP A 199 9.00 12.17 -19.90
N CYS A 200 8.00 11.60 -19.23
CA CYS A 200 8.19 10.78 -18.03
C CYS A 200 9.02 9.52 -18.30
N GLY A 201 8.77 8.86 -19.44
CA GLY A 201 9.44 7.60 -19.81
C GLY A 201 10.67 7.76 -20.70
N GLN A 202 11.15 8.99 -20.92
CA GLN A 202 12.20 9.28 -21.91
C GLN A 202 13.54 8.57 -21.65
N ASP A 203 13.96 8.49 -20.39
CA ASP A 203 15.29 8.02 -19.99
C ASP A 203 15.26 6.62 -19.34
N ASP A 204 14.14 5.90 -19.46
CA ASP A 204 13.93 4.64 -18.76
C ASP A 204 14.13 3.44 -19.70
N SER A 205 14.91 2.46 -19.25
CA SER A 205 15.03 1.14 -19.90
C SER A 205 14.17 0.10 -19.17
N ALA A 206 13.78 -0.98 -19.87
CA ALA A 206 13.04 -2.09 -19.28
C ALA A 206 13.78 -2.67 -18.07
N ALA A 207 15.11 -2.78 -18.17
CA ALA A 207 15.95 -3.32 -17.10
C ALA A 207 15.94 -2.44 -15.84
N GLU A 208 15.95 -1.11 -15.98
CA GLU A 208 15.86 -0.20 -14.82
C GLU A 208 14.46 -0.17 -14.22
N LEU A 209 13.41 -0.21 -15.04
CA LEU A 209 12.02 -0.31 -14.56
C LEU A 209 11.79 -1.63 -13.81
N ARG A 210 12.34 -2.76 -14.31
CA ARG A 210 12.32 -4.05 -13.62
C ARG A 210 13.00 -3.97 -12.26
N LYS A 211 14.22 -3.44 -12.20
CA LYS A 211 14.95 -3.28 -10.93
C LYS A 211 14.19 -2.39 -9.94
N LEU A 212 13.52 -1.35 -10.42
CA LEU A 212 12.67 -0.51 -9.59
C LEU A 212 11.48 -1.30 -9.04
N ALA A 213 10.76 -2.01 -9.92
CA ALA A 213 9.62 -2.84 -9.56
C ALA A 213 10.00 -3.91 -8.53
N ASP A 214 11.11 -4.61 -8.72
CA ASP A 214 11.60 -5.65 -7.80
C ASP A 214 11.96 -5.08 -6.42
N ARG A 215 12.59 -3.90 -6.36
CA ARG A 215 12.90 -3.23 -5.08
C ARG A 215 11.64 -2.85 -4.32
N VAL A 216 10.64 -2.32 -5.03
CA VAL A 216 9.35 -1.96 -4.44
C VAL A 216 8.62 -3.21 -3.98
N ALA A 217 8.57 -4.24 -4.79
CA ALA A 217 7.92 -5.50 -4.46
C ALA A 217 8.56 -6.18 -3.25
N ALA A 218 9.89 -6.25 -3.19
CA ALA A 218 10.60 -6.80 -2.03
C ALA A 218 10.26 -6.04 -0.73
N TYR A 219 10.14 -4.71 -0.79
CA TYR A 219 9.69 -3.91 0.34
C TYR A 219 8.25 -4.20 0.73
N LEU A 220 7.32 -4.17 -0.25
CA LEU A 220 5.91 -4.39 0.02
C LEU A 220 5.60 -5.81 0.53
N ARG A 221 6.32 -6.84 0.09
CA ARG A 221 6.22 -8.20 0.65
C ARG A 221 6.53 -8.22 2.15
N GLU A 222 7.60 -7.54 2.57
CA GLU A 222 7.93 -7.46 3.98
C GLU A 222 6.95 -6.59 4.78
N VAL A 223 6.36 -5.56 4.16
CA VAL A 223 5.25 -4.80 4.75
C VAL A 223 4.05 -5.70 4.99
N VAL A 224 3.60 -6.44 3.97
CA VAL A 224 2.49 -7.40 4.07
C VAL A 224 2.76 -8.42 5.17
N ALA A 225 3.95 -9.03 5.18
CA ALA A 225 4.33 -10.01 6.20
C ALA A 225 4.31 -9.42 7.63
N ALA A 226 4.70 -8.16 7.81
CA ALA A 226 4.65 -7.49 9.10
C ALA A 226 3.20 -7.24 9.57
N PHE A 227 2.31 -6.84 8.65
CA PHE A 227 0.88 -6.67 8.95
C PHE A 227 0.19 -8.02 9.23
N ASP A 228 0.50 -9.06 8.47
CA ASP A 228 0.02 -10.42 8.73
C ASP A 228 0.45 -10.90 10.12
N SER A 229 1.72 -10.72 10.47
CA SER A 229 2.23 -11.10 11.80
C SER A 229 1.53 -10.32 12.91
N PHE A 230 1.33 -9.00 12.72
CA PHE A 230 0.59 -8.16 13.66
C PHE A 230 -0.86 -8.65 13.88
N ILE A 231 -1.53 -9.06 12.80
CA ILE A 231 -2.90 -9.59 12.85
C ILE A 231 -2.93 -10.98 13.51
N MET A 232 -2.07 -11.90 13.08
CA MET A 232 -2.04 -13.29 13.57
C MET A 232 -1.70 -13.38 15.05
N GLU A 233 -0.77 -12.54 15.51
CA GLU A 233 -0.39 -12.44 16.93
C GLU A 233 -1.40 -11.64 17.78
N HIS A 234 -2.51 -11.20 17.18
CA HIS A 234 -3.54 -10.37 17.83
C HIS A 234 -2.94 -9.14 18.52
N ARG A 235 -1.89 -8.55 17.94
CA ARG A 235 -1.16 -7.45 18.56
C ARG A 235 -1.97 -6.16 18.66
N TYR A 236 -3.08 -6.10 17.94
CA TYR A 236 -4.10 -5.05 18.04
C TYR A 236 -4.98 -5.16 19.30
N ILE A 237 -4.93 -6.29 20.02
CA ILE A 237 -5.62 -6.53 21.30
C ILE A 237 -4.63 -6.39 22.47
N VAL A 238 -5.12 -5.92 23.62
CA VAL A 238 -4.33 -5.81 24.85
C VAL A 238 -3.82 -7.20 25.29
N PRO A 239 -2.59 -7.32 25.82
CA PRO A 239 -1.98 -8.62 26.12
C PRO A 239 -2.86 -9.56 26.97
N ALA A 240 -3.58 -9.02 27.96
CA ALA A 240 -4.44 -9.79 28.87
C ALA A 240 -5.66 -10.46 28.20
N ARG A 241 -5.99 -10.07 26.96
CA ARG A 241 -7.18 -10.51 26.23
C ARG A 241 -6.85 -11.21 24.91
N ARG A 242 -5.55 -11.34 24.59
CA ARG A 242 -5.12 -12.06 23.39
C ARG A 242 -5.48 -13.54 23.52
N PRO A 243 -5.97 -14.19 22.45
CA PRO A 243 -6.11 -15.64 22.43
C PRO A 243 -4.77 -16.31 22.74
N ALA A 244 -4.81 -17.44 23.45
CA ALA A 244 -3.64 -18.28 23.61
C ALA A 244 -3.09 -18.67 22.22
N PRO A 245 -1.76 -18.70 22.02
CA PRO A 245 -1.20 -19.18 20.77
C PRO A 245 -1.73 -20.60 20.52
N ALA A 246 -2.30 -20.83 19.34
CA ALA A 246 -2.77 -22.15 18.98
C ALA A 246 -1.59 -23.12 19.08
N THR A 247 -1.63 -24.04 20.03
CA THR A 247 -0.71 -25.18 20.08
C THR A 247 -0.90 -25.95 18.78
N VAL A 248 0.07 -25.84 17.88
CA VAL A 248 0.15 -26.72 16.70
C VAL A 248 0.34 -28.12 17.27
N ALA A 249 -0.70 -28.95 17.20
CA ALA A 249 -0.58 -30.37 17.48
C ALA A 249 0.44 -30.94 16.47
N GLY A 250 1.50 -31.55 17.01
CA GLY A 250 2.61 -32.11 16.23
C GLY A 250 2.24 -33.35 15.44
#